data_AF-A0A939T0G9-F1
#
_entry.id   AF-A0A939T0G9-F1
#
_cell.length_a   1.000
_cell.length_b   1.000
_cell.length_c   1.000
_cell.angle_alpha   90.00
_cell.angle_beta   90.00
_cell.angle_gamma   90.00
#
_symmetry.space_group_name_H-M   'P 1'
#
loop_
_entity.id
_entity.type
_entity.pdbx_description
1 polymer ?
#
loop_
_entity_poly.entity_id
_entity_poly.type
_entity_poly.pdbx_seq_one_letter_code
_entity_poly.pdbx_strand_id
1 'polypeptide(L)'
;MPVQSNKTLQAMTTSEIVIFPVASRAGDIDRCAAELDRSHGEDAVRFWKTECRRLADELTLLGCSEAEVRDQIMTFQAEVQVELVRRHQVRALSESRSGRAIKR
;
A
#
# COMPACT_ATOMS: atom_id res chain seq x y z
N MET A 1 20.52 -12.03 -23.36
CA MET A 1 20.19 -11.53 -22.01
C MET A 1 18.88 -12.17 -21.58
N PRO A 2 18.80 -12.98 -20.50
CA PRO A 2 17.53 -13.31 -19.89
C PRO A 2 17.35 -12.54 -18.58
N VAL A 3 16.20 -11.88 -18.47
CA VAL A 3 15.68 -11.22 -17.27
C VAL A 3 15.37 -12.29 -16.21
N GLN A 4 15.92 -12.17 -15.01
CA GLN A 4 15.52 -12.98 -13.85
C GLN A 4 14.60 -12.09 -13.02
N SER A 5 13.27 -12.08 -13.20
CA SER A 5 12.28 -13.11 -12.86
C SER A 5 12.46 -13.71 -11.46
N ASN A 6 11.69 -13.13 -10.54
CA ASN A 6 11.07 -13.72 -9.35
C ASN A 6 11.99 -14.53 -8.41
N LYS A 7 12.42 -13.91 -7.32
CA LYS A 7 13.00 -14.65 -6.18
C LYS A 7 11.87 -15.35 -5.44
N THR A 8 11.57 -16.55 -5.91
CA THR A 8 10.80 -17.58 -5.20
C THR A 8 11.33 -17.77 -3.79
N LEU A 9 10.43 -17.54 -2.84
CA LEU A 9 10.51 -17.96 -1.45
C LEU A 9 10.89 -19.44 -1.38
N GLN A 10 12.17 -19.72 -1.07
CA GLN A 10 12.57 -21.07 -0.68
C GLN A 10 12.20 -21.27 0.78
N ALA A 11 11.29 -22.22 0.98
CA ALA A 11 10.89 -22.71 2.28
C ALA A 11 12.08 -23.37 3.01
N MET A 12 12.28 -22.93 4.25
CA MET A 12 12.71 -23.72 5.41
C MET A 12 14.12 -24.34 5.35
N THR A 13 15.12 -23.64 5.89
CA THR A 13 16.02 -24.10 7.00
C THR A 13 17.11 -23.06 7.26
N THR A 14 16.73 -21.85 7.62
CA THR A 14 17.63 -20.90 8.30
C THR A 14 16.72 -19.81 8.84
N SER A 15 16.77 -19.58 10.14
CA SER A 15 16.13 -18.43 10.77
C SER A 15 16.81 -17.16 10.27
N GLU A 16 16.51 -16.77 9.04
CA GLU A 16 16.86 -15.48 8.49
C GLU A 16 15.88 -14.50 9.11
N ILE A 17 16.35 -13.77 10.11
CA ILE A 17 15.65 -12.60 10.63
C ILE A 17 15.65 -11.58 9.49
N VAL A 18 14.58 -11.61 8.69
CA VAL A 18 14.27 -10.56 7.72
C VAL A 18 13.91 -9.33 8.55
N ILE A 19 14.82 -8.35 8.65
CA ILE A 19 14.46 -7.03 9.16
C ILE A 19 13.50 -6.44 8.13
N PHE A 20 12.22 -6.51 8.49
CA PHE A 20 11.08 -6.63 7.59
C PHE A 20 10.68 -5.26 7.03
N PRO A 21 10.91 -4.96 5.73
CA PRO A 21 10.38 -3.75 5.10
C PRO A 21 8.83 -3.78 5.03
N VAL A 22 8.23 -4.96 5.20
CA VAL A 22 6.80 -5.21 5.01
C VAL A 22 5.96 -4.74 6.21
N ALA A 23 6.50 -4.67 7.43
CA ALA A 23 5.79 -4.11 8.59
C ALA A 23 5.71 -2.58 8.51
N SER A 24 6.78 -1.93 7.99
CA SER A 24 6.76 -0.50 7.67
C SER A 24 5.74 -0.23 6.57
N ARG A 25 5.75 -1.02 5.49
CA ARG A 25 4.78 -0.89 4.39
C ARG A 25 3.34 -1.01 4.84
N ALA A 26 2.99 -1.98 5.69
CA ALA A 26 1.62 -2.11 6.20
C ALA A 26 1.15 -0.85 6.94
N GLY A 27 2.01 -0.24 7.77
CA GLY A 27 1.71 1.01 8.46
C GLY A 27 1.59 2.22 7.52
N ASP A 28 2.47 2.30 6.51
CA ASP A 28 2.39 3.36 5.48
C ASP A 28 1.13 3.21 4.62
N ILE A 29 0.76 1.98 4.24
CA ILE A 29 -0.47 1.69 3.50
C ILE A 29 -1.70 2.11 4.30
N ASP A 30 -1.75 1.74 5.58
CA ASP A 30 -2.87 2.08 6.46
C ASP A 30 -3.00 3.60 6.68
N ARG A 31 -1.86 4.29 6.89
CA ARG A 31 -1.80 5.76 6.99
C ARG A 31 -2.27 6.42 5.70
N CYS A 32 -1.75 6.00 4.56
CA CYS A 32 -2.08 6.58 3.26
C CYS A 32 -3.55 6.37 2.91
N ALA A 33 -4.07 5.15 3.12
CA ALA A 33 -5.48 4.85 2.91
C ALA A 33 -6.36 5.70 3.85
N ALA A 34 -5.94 5.96 5.09
CA ALA A 34 -6.67 6.82 6.01
C ALA A 34 -6.67 8.29 5.58
N GLU A 35 -5.53 8.80 5.10
CA GLU A 35 -5.42 10.18 4.63
C GLU A 35 -6.19 10.40 3.32
N LEU A 36 -6.14 9.43 2.40
CA LEU A 36 -6.90 9.45 1.15
C LEU A 36 -8.41 9.25 1.36
N ASP A 37 -8.83 8.52 2.39
CA ASP A 37 -10.25 8.42 2.75
C ASP A 37 -10.78 9.74 3.34
N ARG A 38 -9.91 10.55 3.98
CA ARG A 38 -10.25 11.87 4.54
C ARG A 38 -10.16 13.01 3.52
N SER A 39 -9.26 12.90 2.55
CA SER A 39 -9.00 13.95 1.55
C SER A 39 -9.70 13.63 0.23
N HIS A 40 -10.22 14.66 -0.43
CA HIS A 40 -10.96 14.50 -1.69
C HIS A 40 -10.51 15.51 -2.74
N GLY A 41 -10.71 15.15 -4.01
CA GLY A 41 -10.38 16.04 -5.13
C GLY A 41 -8.88 16.31 -5.26
N GLU A 42 -8.52 17.56 -5.53
CA GLU A 42 -7.15 17.94 -5.83
C GLU A 42 -6.19 17.73 -4.65
N ASP A 43 -6.67 17.85 -3.41
CA ASP A 43 -5.84 17.71 -2.21
C ASP A 43 -5.35 16.26 -2.05
N ALA A 44 -6.22 15.29 -2.31
CA ALA A 44 -5.87 13.87 -2.31
C ALA A 44 -4.84 13.54 -3.40
N VAL A 45 -5.00 14.13 -4.60
CA VAL A 45 -4.07 13.94 -5.72
C VAL A 45 -2.70 14.54 -5.39
N ARG A 46 -2.65 15.74 -4.78
CA ARG A 46 -1.39 16.37 -4.37
C ARG A 46 -0.69 15.55 -3.29
N PHE A 47 -1.43 15.12 -2.26
CA PHE A 47 -0.90 14.23 -1.23
C PHE A 47 -0.32 12.95 -1.84
N TRP A 48 -1.06 12.29 -2.72
CA TRP A 48 -0.63 11.04 -3.34
C TRP A 48 0.65 11.18 -4.18
N LYS A 49 0.76 12.26 -4.95
CA LYS A 49 1.97 12.57 -5.72
C LYS A 49 3.18 12.78 -4.81
N THR A 50 3.00 13.52 -3.72
CA THR A 50 4.06 13.75 -2.73
C THR A 50 4.52 12.44 -2.10
N GLU A 51 3.58 11.57 -1.73
CA GLU A 51 3.90 10.30 -1.08
C GLU A 51 4.61 9.32 -2.04
N CYS A 52 4.15 9.22 -3.29
CA CYS A 52 4.85 8.44 -4.32
C CYS A 52 6.26 8.96 -4.57
N ARG A 53 6.47 10.28 -4.52
CA ARG A 53 7.80 10.88 -4.70
C ARG A 53 8.71 10.63 -3.52
N ARG A 54 8.20 10.75 -2.28
CA ARG A 54 8.94 10.38 -1.07
C ARG A 54 9.42 8.93 -1.13
N LEU A 55 8.52 8.01 -1.51
CA LEU A 55 8.88 6.58 -1.66
C LEU A 55 9.93 6.37 -2.77
N ALA A 56 9.80 7.08 -3.89
CA ALA A 56 10.80 7.01 -4.97
C ALA A 56 12.18 7.48 -4.51
N ASP A 57 12.23 8.58 -3.76
CA ASP A 57 13.47 9.16 -3.23
C ASP A 57 14.11 8.20 -2.20
N GLU A 58 13.33 7.59 -1.32
CA GLU A 58 13.81 6.58 -0.37
C GLU A 58 14.39 5.34 -1.07
N LEU A 59 13.70 4.81 -2.09
CA LEU A 59 14.19 3.66 -2.84
C LEU A 59 15.43 4.00 -3.67
N THR A 60 15.50 5.21 -4.20
CA THR A 60 16.68 5.69 -4.92
C THR A 60 17.88 5.83 -3.98
N LEU A 61 17.67 6.34 -2.76
CA LEU A 61 18.71 6.44 -1.73
C LEU A 61 19.23 5.08 -1.29
N LEU A 62 18.38 4.04 -1.31
CA LEU A 62 18.77 2.66 -1.06
C LEU A 62 19.54 2.01 -2.22
N GLY A 63 19.73 2.73 -3.33
CA GLY A 63 20.47 2.26 -4.50
C GLY A 63 19.65 1.38 -5.46
N CYS A 64 18.32 1.38 -5.34
CA CYS A 64 17.47 0.69 -6.31
C CYS A 64 17.58 1.33 -7.70
N SER A 65 17.55 0.51 -8.74
CA SER A 65 17.46 0.97 -10.12
C SER A 65 16.09 1.61 -10.39
N GLU A 66 15.99 2.48 -11.39
CA GLU A 66 14.72 3.13 -11.76
C GLU A 66 13.61 2.12 -12.06
N ALA A 67 13.95 0.96 -12.65
CA ALA A 67 13.01 -0.11 -12.92
C ALA A 67 12.45 -0.74 -11.64
N GLU A 68 13.31 -0.99 -10.64
CA GLU A 68 12.92 -1.53 -9.33
C GLU A 68 12.11 -0.50 -8.53
N VAL A 69 12.51 0.78 -8.56
CA VAL A 69 11.76 1.88 -7.94
C VAL A 69 10.34 1.93 -8.51
N ARG A 70 10.21 1.87 -9.84
CA ARG A 70 8.91 1.87 -10.53
C ARG A 70 8.04 0.68 -10.14
N ASP A 71 8.61 -0.53 -10.13
CA ASP A 71 7.88 -1.75 -9.76
C ASP A 71 7.39 -1.72 -8.31
N GLN A 72 8.25 -1.25 -7.39
CA GLN A 72 7.89 -1.07 -5.99
C GLN A 72 6.81 -0.01 -5.78
N ILE A 73 6.87 1.11 -6.51
CA ILE A 73 5.81 2.12 -6.47
C ILE A 73 4.50 1.51 -6.98
N MET A 74 4.50 0.81 -8.11
CA MET A 74 3.27 0.19 -8.64
C MET A 74 2.65 -0.81 -7.65
N THR A 75 3.50 -1.61 -7.00
CA THR A 75 3.06 -2.53 -5.94
C THR A 75 2.44 -1.77 -4.77
N PHE A 76 3.11 -0.73 -4.27
CA PHE A 76 2.59 0.09 -3.17
C PHE A 76 1.26 0.76 -3.52
N GLN A 77 1.14 1.28 -4.75
CA GLN A 77 -0.11 1.88 -5.22
C GLN A 77 -1.25 0.85 -5.22
N ALA A 78 -1.01 -0.37 -5.71
CA ALA A 78 -2.01 -1.43 -5.72
C ALA A 78 -2.45 -1.82 -4.29
N GLU A 79 -1.52 -1.93 -3.35
CA GLU A 79 -1.82 -2.27 -1.96
C GLU A 79 -2.66 -1.19 -1.27
N VAL A 80 -2.33 0.10 -1.47
CA VAL A 80 -3.14 1.22 -0.95
C VAL A 80 -4.55 1.23 -1.55
N GLN A 81 -4.68 0.96 -2.86
CA GLN A 81 -5.98 0.88 -3.51
C GLN A 81 -6.84 -0.26 -2.94
N VAL A 82 -6.24 -1.43 -2.70
CA VAL A 82 -6.94 -2.57 -2.08
C VAL A 82 -7.45 -2.19 -0.68
N GLU A 83 -6.61 -1.56 0.13
CA GLU A 83 -6.98 -1.15 1.50
C GLU A 83 -8.08 -0.08 1.50
N LEU A 84 -8.02 0.89 0.57
CA LEU A 84 -9.03 1.92 0.42
C LEU A 84 -10.40 1.33 0.01
N VAL A 85 -10.40 0.41 -0.95
CA VAL A 85 -11.62 -0.34 -1.34
C VAL A 85 -12.16 -1.14 -0.17
N ARG A 86 -11.30 -1.85 0.57
CA ARG A 86 -11.70 -2.63 1.76
C ARG A 86 -12.40 -1.75 2.79
N ARG A 87 -11.86 -0.56 3.08
CA ARG A 87 -12.43 0.39 4.03
C ARG A 87 -13.79 0.91 3.60
N HIS A 88 -13.94 1.29 2.33
CA HIS A 88 -15.23 1.70 1.79
C HIS A 88 -16.28 0.58 1.88
N GLN A 89 -15.90 -0.66 1.58
CA GLN A 89 -16.80 -1.81 1.70
C GLN A 89 -17.24 -2.06 3.15
N VAL A 90 -16.30 -2.00 4.11
CA VAL A 90 -16.62 -2.15 5.54
C VAL A 90 -17.59 -1.08 6.02
N ARG A 91 -17.40 0.18 5.60
CA ARG A 91 -18.33 1.28 5.92
C ARG A 91 -19.71 1.05 5.32
N ALA A 92 -19.81 0.71 4.04
CA ALA A 92 -21.09 0.45 3.39
C ALA A 92 -21.87 -0.69 4.07
N LEU A 93 -21.17 -1.75 4.51
CA LEU A 93 -21.76 -2.85 5.26
C LEU A 93 -22.24 -2.42 6.66
N SER A 94 -21.51 -1.55 7.36
CA SER A 94 -21.93 -1.06 8.68
C SER A 94 -23.18 -0.17 8.58
N GLU A 95 -23.25 0.69 7.57
CA GLU A 95 -24.40 1.55 7.29
C GLU A 95 -25.66 0.72 6.96
N SER A 96 -25.50 -0.33 6.14
CA SER A 96 -26.60 -1.26 5.81
C SER A 96 -27.14 -1.99 7.04
N ARG A 97 -26.26 -2.42 7.96
CA ARG A 97 -26.65 -3.07 9.23
C ARG A 97 -27.37 -2.11 10.17
N SER A 98 -26.89 -0.87 10.27
CA SER A 98 -27.52 0.18 11.09
C SER A 98 -28.92 0.54 10.58
N GLY A 99 -29.09 0.72 9.26
CA GLY A 99 -30.38 1.01 8.64
C GLY A 99 -31.43 -0.09 8.84
N ARG A 100 -31.00 -1.35 9.03
CA ARG A 100 -31.88 -2.48 9.36
C ARG A 100 -32.29 -2.50 10.84
N ALA A 101 -31.45 -2.02 11.74
CA ALA A 101 -31.72 -1.99 13.18
C ALA A 101 -32.73 -0.90 13.59
N ILE A 102 -32.78 0.22 12.85
CA ILE A 102 -33.67 1.36 13.15
C ILE A 102 -35.12 1.10 12.69
N LYS A 103 -35.35 0.12 11.81
CA LYS A 103 -36.69 -0.23 11.28
C LYS A 103 -37.44 -1.31 12.06
N ARG A 104 -37.03 -1.63 13.30
CA ARG A 104 -37.68 -2.63 14.15
C ARG A 104 -38.43 -2.00 15.31
#